data_AF-A0A0D6XQZ4-F1
#
_entry.id   AF-A0A0D6XQZ4-F1
#
_cell.length_a   1.000
_cell.length_b   1.000
_cell.length_c   1.000
_cell.angle_alpha   90.00
_cell.angle_beta   90.00
_cell.angle_gamma   90.00
#
_symmetry.space_group_name_H-M   'P 1'
#
loop_
_entity.id
_entity.type
_entity.pdbx_description
1 polymer ?
#
loop_
_entity_poly.entity_id
_entity_poly.type
_entity_poly.pdbx_seq_one_letter_code
_entity_poly.pdbx_strand_id
1 'polypeptide(L)'
;MKKLIALSLLMMVLLAACGNKLDGTYEGKNDRMDTQLKLDTKSDKATLSMTFNESGVKANVSFDGTIDQENEHIVFDIDGEKHETSYTVKGDKLILEAPKGEEGDLEFTKVD
;
A
#
# COMPACT_ATOMS: atom_id res chain seq x y z
N MET A 1 -9.62 41.89 -19.10
CA MET A 1 -10.16 40.51 -19.15
C MET A 1 -9.14 39.43 -19.56
N LYS A 2 -7.87 39.74 -19.87
CA LYS A 2 -6.86 38.73 -20.23
C LYS A 2 -6.01 38.19 -19.05
N LYS A 3 -6.10 38.82 -17.87
CA LYS A 3 -5.27 38.48 -16.70
C LYS A 3 -5.93 37.50 -15.70
N LEU A 4 -7.21 37.18 -15.89
CA LEU A 4 -7.96 36.29 -14.98
C LEU A 4 -7.89 34.81 -15.37
N ILE A 5 -7.62 34.49 -16.64
CA ILE A 5 -7.58 33.11 -17.14
C ILE A 5 -6.28 32.39 -16.74
N ALA A 6 -5.18 33.15 -16.59
CA ALA A 6 -3.90 32.59 -16.18
C ALA A 6 -3.87 32.14 -14.71
N LEU A 7 -4.71 32.75 -13.85
CA LEU A 7 -4.73 32.45 -12.42
C LEU A 7 -5.53 31.17 -12.10
N SER A 8 -6.56 30.86 -12.89
CA SER A 8 -7.34 29.62 -12.71
C SER A 8 -6.60 28.38 -13.21
N LEU A 9 -5.75 28.50 -14.24
CA LEU A 9 -4.92 27.37 -14.69
C LEU A 9 -3.81 27.01 -13.71
N LEU A 10 -3.26 27.98 -12.98
CA LEU A 10 -2.21 27.72 -11.98
C LEU A 10 -2.75 26.96 -10.76
N MET A 11 -4.05 27.13 -10.45
CA MET A 11 -4.69 26.50 -9.30
C MET A 11 -5.05 25.01 -9.55
N MET A 12 -5.26 24.61 -10.81
CA MET A 12 -5.48 23.20 -11.18
C MET A 12 -4.22 22.34 -11.08
N VAL A 13 -3.02 22.92 -11.15
CA VAL A 13 -1.75 22.18 -11.02
C VAL A 13 -1.41 21.88 -9.55
N LEU A 14 -1.98 22.62 -8.59
CA LEU A 14 -1.71 22.43 -7.16
C LEU A 14 -2.51 21.26 -6.54
N LEU A 15 -3.55 20.75 -7.21
CA LEU A 15 -4.33 19.61 -6.73
C LEU A 15 -3.67 18.25 -7.00
N ALA A 16 -2.68 18.18 -7.91
CA ALA A 16 -1.89 16.97 -8.12
C ALA A 16 -0.79 16.78 -7.04
N ALA A 17 -0.55 17.78 -6.20
CA ALA A 17 0.49 17.74 -5.16
C ALA A 17 0.02 17.21 -3.80
N CYS A 18 -1.28 16.99 -3.63
CA CYS A 18 -1.84 16.16 -2.55
C CYS A 18 -2.18 14.77 -3.07
N GLY A 19 -1.33 14.21 -3.93
CA GLY A 19 -1.38 12.78 -4.23
C GLY A 19 -1.12 12.02 -2.93
N ASN A 20 -2.10 11.28 -2.45
CA ASN A 20 -1.93 10.27 -1.40
C ASN A 20 -0.73 9.40 -1.83
N LYS A 21 0.46 9.68 -1.29
CA LYS A 21 1.66 8.95 -1.66
C LYS A 21 1.56 7.56 -1.06
N LEU A 22 1.09 6.64 -1.89
CA LEU A 22 1.14 5.20 -1.65
C LEU A 22 2.57 4.74 -1.32
N ASP A 23 3.58 5.45 -1.83
CA ASP A 23 4.98 5.27 -1.45
C ASP A 23 5.19 5.33 0.07
N GLY A 24 5.87 4.33 0.61
CA GLY A 24 6.33 4.36 2.00
C GLY A 24 6.42 2.97 2.63
N THR A 25 6.66 2.98 3.93
CA THR A 25 6.61 1.78 4.76
C THR A 25 5.38 1.84 5.64
N TYR A 26 4.67 0.72 5.72
CA TYR A 26 3.45 0.57 6.48
C TYR A 26 3.60 -0.62 7.43
N GLU A 27 3.15 -0.49 8.67
CA GLU A 27 3.13 -1.56 9.66
C GLU A 27 1.70 -1.99 9.95
N GLY A 28 1.46 -3.29 9.90
CA GLY A 28 0.29 -3.93 10.49
C GLY A 28 0.75 -4.69 11.73
N LYS A 29 -0.01 -4.57 12.82
CA LYS A 29 0.29 -5.32 14.05
C LYS A 29 -0.97 -6.01 14.52
N ASN A 30 -0.85 -7.30 14.77
CA ASN A 30 -1.81 -8.05 15.59
C ASN A 30 -1.04 -8.81 16.68
N ASP A 31 -1.76 -9.40 17.64
CA ASP A 31 -1.16 -10.04 18.81
C ASP A 31 -0.23 -11.23 18.50
N ARG A 32 -0.22 -11.73 17.25
CA ARG A 32 0.52 -12.94 16.83
C ARG A 32 1.56 -12.68 15.76
N MET A 33 1.45 -11.57 15.04
CA MET A 33 2.22 -11.29 13.84
C MET A 33 2.45 -9.80 13.67
N ASP A 34 3.72 -9.44 13.46
CA ASP A 34 4.10 -8.12 12.98
C ASP A 34 4.23 -8.19 11.45
N THR A 35 3.54 -7.31 10.75
CA THR A 35 3.63 -7.19 9.28
C THR A 35 4.19 -5.83 8.90
N GLN A 36 5.02 -5.83 7.86
CA GLN A 36 5.54 -4.62 7.25
C GLN A 36 5.32 -4.71 5.74
N LEU A 37 4.71 -3.67 5.17
CA LEU A 37 4.51 -3.53 3.74
C LEU A 37 5.27 -2.30 3.25
N LYS A 38 6.22 -2.50 2.34
CA LYS A 38 6.97 -1.42 1.70
C LYS A 38 6.52 -1.27 0.26
N LEU A 39 6.17 -0.05 -0.12
CA LEU A 39 5.69 0.31 -1.45
C LEU A 39 6.60 1.36 -2.08
N ASP A 40 7.04 1.09 -3.31
CA ASP A 40 7.81 2.00 -4.16
C ASP A 40 7.16 2.07 -5.55
N THR A 41 6.32 3.08 -5.72
CA THR A 41 5.59 3.35 -6.96
C THR A 41 6.47 3.86 -8.09
N LYS A 42 7.73 4.25 -7.85
CA LYS A 42 8.65 4.61 -8.93
C LYS A 42 9.17 3.39 -9.68
N SER A 43 9.23 2.26 -8.99
CA SER A 43 9.68 0.99 -9.55
C SER A 43 8.59 -0.07 -9.60
N ASP A 44 7.35 0.32 -9.29
CA ASP A 44 6.17 -0.54 -9.18
C ASP A 44 6.39 -1.73 -8.23
N LYS A 45 7.18 -1.56 -7.17
CA LYS A 45 7.56 -2.65 -6.25
C LYS A 45 6.79 -2.59 -4.96
N ALA A 46 6.29 -3.75 -4.54
CA ALA A 46 5.80 -4.01 -3.20
C ALA A 46 6.65 -5.09 -2.53
N THR A 47 6.88 -4.98 -1.22
CA THR A 47 7.49 -6.04 -0.42
C THR A 47 6.70 -6.19 0.87
N LEU A 48 6.13 -7.37 1.10
CA LEU A 48 5.42 -7.73 2.33
C LEU A 48 6.32 -8.62 3.18
N SER A 49 6.71 -8.17 4.36
CA SER A 49 7.45 -8.94 5.35
C SER A 49 6.55 -9.27 6.54
N MET A 50 6.57 -10.53 6.98
CA MET A 50 5.80 -11.02 8.11
C MET A 50 6.74 -11.65 9.14
N THR A 51 6.64 -11.22 10.39
CA THR A 51 7.37 -11.76 11.53
C THR A 51 6.38 -12.47 12.45
N PHE A 52 6.51 -13.78 12.55
CA PHE A 52 5.71 -14.62 13.44
C PHE A 52 6.44 -14.82 14.75
N ASN A 53 5.75 -14.60 15.87
CA ASN A 53 6.26 -14.87 17.21
C ASN A 53 5.49 -16.05 17.82
N GLU A 54 5.97 -17.28 17.60
CA GLU A 54 5.38 -18.47 18.21
C GLU A 54 6.31 -19.08 19.26
N SER A 55 5.86 -19.11 20.51
CA SER A 55 6.56 -19.76 21.63
C SER A 55 8.03 -19.33 21.81
N GLY A 56 8.33 -18.06 21.51
CA GLY A 56 9.68 -17.49 21.62
C GLY A 56 10.58 -17.73 20.39
N VAL A 57 10.09 -18.44 19.38
CA VAL A 57 10.76 -18.57 18.07
C VAL A 57 10.23 -17.49 17.14
N LYS A 58 11.15 -16.71 16.57
CA LYS A 58 10.84 -15.72 15.53
C LYS A 58 11.09 -16.31 14.16
N ALA A 59 10.05 -16.34 13.31
CA ALA A 59 10.16 -16.71 11.91
C ALA A 59 9.84 -15.49 11.04
N ASN A 60 10.69 -15.21 10.05
CA ASN A 60 10.51 -14.10 9.13
C ASN A 60 10.28 -14.65 7.73
N VAL A 61 9.24 -14.18 7.07
CA VAL A 61 8.94 -14.52 5.67
C VAL A 61 8.73 -13.21 4.91
N SER A 62 9.19 -13.15 3.66
CA SER A 62 9.02 -11.97 2.81
C SER A 62 8.55 -12.36 1.42
N PHE A 63 7.64 -11.58 0.88
CA PHE A 63 7.03 -11.76 -0.44
C PHE A 63 7.24 -10.49 -1.25
N ASP A 64 7.71 -10.68 -2.48
CA ASP A 64 7.81 -9.59 -3.45
C ASP A 64 6.48 -9.47 -4.20
N GLY A 65 6.17 -8.25 -4.60
CA GLY A 65 4.98 -7.94 -5.37
C GLY A 65 5.16 -6.77 -6.31
N THR A 66 4.17 -6.57 -7.16
CA THR A 66 4.09 -5.47 -8.13
C THR A 66 2.87 -4.61 -7.84
N ILE A 67 3.04 -3.30 -7.90
CA ILE A 67 1.96 -2.33 -7.72
C ILE A 67 1.33 -2.04 -9.09
N ASP A 68 0.03 -2.26 -9.22
CA ASP A 68 -0.76 -1.78 -10.35
C ASP A 68 -1.53 -0.53 -9.90
N GLN A 69 -0.99 0.65 -10.24
CA GLN A 69 -1.61 1.93 -9.89
C GLN A 69 -2.85 2.25 -10.73
N GLU A 70 -2.96 1.69 -11.94
CA GLU A 70 -4.09 1.96 -12.84
C GLU A 70 -5.35 1.27 -12.34
N ASN A 71 -5.20 0.04 -11.83
CA ASN A 71 -6.30 -0.76 -11.30
C ASN A 71 -6.41 -0.74 -9.77
N GLU A 72 -5.55 0.02 -9.08
CA GLU A 72 -5.51 0.13 -7.61
C GLU A 72 -5.30 -1.23 -6.90
N HIS A 73 -4.46 -2.09 -7.49
CA HIS A 73 -4.17 -3.44 -6.99
C HIS A 73 -2.67 -3.65 -6.67
N ILE A 74 -2.39 -4.61 -5.79
CA ILE A 74 -1.04 -5.16 -5.57
C ILE A 74 -1.08 -6.64 -5.90
N VAL A 75 -0.10 -7.11 -6.67
CA VAL A 75 0.05 -8.52 -7.03
C VAL A 75 1.30 -9.08 -6.35
N PHE A 76 1.12 -9.98 -5.38
CA PHE A 76 2.21 -10.68 -4.72
C PHE A 76 2.54 -11.99 -5.43
N ASP A 77 3.83 -12.33 -5.51
CA ASP A 77 4.30 -13.65 -5.93
C ASP A 77 4.58 -14.49 -4.68
N ILE A 78 3.76 -15.51 -4.47
CA ILE A 78 3.83 -16.42 -3.32
C ILE A 78 4.02 -17.82 -3.88
N ASP A 79 5.21 -18.38 -3.71
CA ASP A 79 5.57 -19.73 -4.19
C ASP A 79 5.27 -19.97 -5.69
N GLY A 80 5.37 -18.92 -6.52
CA GLY A 80 5.11 -18.98 -7.96
C GLY A 80 3.65 -18.77 -8.36
N GLU A 81 2.76 -18.55 -7.39
CA GLU A 81 1.38 -18.16 -7.61
C GLU A 81 1.19 -16.64 -7.43
N LYS A 82 0.41 -16.04 -8.32
CA LYS A 82 0.11 -14.60 -8.27
C LYS A 82 -1.16 -14.38 -7.45
N HIS A 83 -1.03 -13.63 -6.37
CA HIS A 83 -2.13 -13.22 -5.51
C HIS A 83 -2.38 -11.73 -5.64
N GLU A 84 -3.55 -11.38 -6.14
CA GLU A 84 -3.97 -10.00 -6.39
C GLU A 84 -4.90 -9.52 -5.26
N THR A 85 -4.63 -8.32 -4.74
CA THR A 85 -5.46 -7.66 -3.72
C THR A 85 -5.64 -6.19 -4.06
N SER A 86 -6.87 -5.70 -3.95
CA SER A 86 -7.18 -4.27 -4.11
C SER A 86 -6.72 -3.50 -2.87
N TYR A 87 -6.34 -2.24 -3.04
CA TYR A 87 -5.94 -1.40 -1.92
C TYR A 87 -6.68 -0.07 -1.88
N THR A 88 -6.89 0.44 -0.66
CA THR A 88 -7.43 1.79 -0.43
C THR A 88 -6.52 2.56 0.53
N VAL A 89 -6.15 3.79 0.17
CA VAL A 89 -5.38 4.71 1.04
C VAL A 89 -6.31 5.73 1.72
N LYS A 90 -6.29 5.80 3.06
CA LYS A 90 -7.06 6.75 3.88
C LYS A 90 -6.15 7.48 4.87
N GLY A 91 -5.62 8.64 4.46
CA GLY A 91 -4.61 9.35 5.27
C GLY A 91 -3.37 8.48 5.44
N ASP A 92 -2.99 8.21 6.69
CA ASP A 92 -1.85 7.35 7.01
C ASP A 92 -2.19 5.85 7.02
N LYS A 93 -3.43 5.48 6.70
CA LYS A 93 -3.84 4.08 6.60
C LYS A 93 -3.78 3.55 5.18
N LEU A 94 -3.30 2.33 5.03
CA LEU A 94 -3.44 1.51 3.83
C LEU A 94 -4.29 0.30 4.20
N ILE A 95 -5.33 0.03 3.43
CA ILE A 95 -6.23 -1.11 3.62
C ILE A 95 -6.06 -2.01 2.41
N LEU A 96 -5.65 -3.26 2.61
CA LEU A 96 -5.72 -4.29 1.57
C LEU A 96 -7.04 -5.03 1.73
N GLU A 97 -7.84 -5.05 0.68
CA GLU A 97 -9.17 -5.64 0.69
C GLU A 97 -9.08 -7.15 0.58
N ALA A 98 -9.85 -7.84 1.43
CA ALA A 98 -9.98 -9.28 1.33
C ALA A 98 -10.64 -9.67 -0.01
N PRO A 99 -10.27 -10.82 -0.61
CA PRO A 99 -10.97 -11.35 -1.77
C PRO A 99 -12.48 -11.44 -1.51
N LYS A 100 -13.28 -11.22 -2.56
CA LYS A 100 -14.74 -11.23 -2.44
C LYS A 100 -15.25 -12.56 -1.87
N GLY A 101 -15.82 -12.51 -0.67
CA GLY A 101 -16.35 -13.68 0.05
C GLY A 101 -15.47 -14.15 1.21
N GLU A 102 -14.33 -13.51 1.42
CA GLU A 102 -13.50 -13.67 2.61
C GLU A 102 -13.73 -12.50 3.58
N GLU A 103 -13.59 -12.75 4.88
CA GLU A 103 -13.69 -11.73 5.92
C GLU A 103 -12.30 -11.27 6.34
N GLY A 104 -12.15 -9.96 6.58
CA GLY A 104 -10.99 -9.39 7.24
C GLY A 104 -10.04 -8.67 6.30
N ASP A 105 -10.31 -7.39 6.04
CA ASP A 105 -9.35 -6.49 5.40
C ASP A 105 -8.09 -6.37 6.26
N LEU A 106 -6.94 -6.23 5.62
CA LEU A 106 -5.68 -5.99 6.30
C LEU A 106 -5.43 -4.48 6.36
N GLU A 107 -5.52 -3.93 7.57
CA GLU A 107 -5.17 -2.53 7.82
C GLU A 107 -3.69 -2.39 8.21
N PHE A 108 -3.01 -1.45 7.56
CA PHE A 108 -1.65 -1.03 7.87
C PHE A 108 -1.61 0.47 8.15
N THR A 109 -0.70 0.90 9.01
CA THR A 109 -0.44 2.30 9.32
C THR A 109 0.94 2.69 8.83
N LYS A 110 1.03 3.82 8.12
CA LYS A 110 2.29 4.35 7.61
C LYS A 110 3.24 4.69 8.76
N VAL A 111 4.49 4.30 8.62
CA VAL A 111 5.59 4.64 9.53
C VAL A 111 6.65 5.35 8.70
N ASP A 112 6.92 6.61 9.06
CA ASP A 112 7.86 7.50 8.35
C ASP A 112 9.32 7.02 8.44
#